data_AF-A0A839NBN0-F1
#
_entry.id   AF-A0A839NBN0-F1
#
_cell.length_a   1.000
_cell.length_b   1.000
_cell.length_c   1.000
_cell.angle_alpha   90.00
_cell.angle_beta   90.00
_cell.angle_gamma   90.00
#
_symmetry.space_group_name_H-M   'P 1'
#
loop_
_entity.id
_entity.type
_entity.pdbx_description
1 polymer ?
#
loop_
_entity_poly.entity_id
_entity_poly.type
_entity_poly.pdbx_seq_one_letter_code
_entity_poly.pdbx_strand_id
1 'polypeptide(L)'
;MDATDKGHTGLASYYSEKGEAPGVWVGSGMAGIDGLSAGDVVTAEQMQALFGSGHHPLAHERREALQGPDLTNADYRAVTRLGVPFKVYENDVSTYRIEVAKRLADLNEQQGLPRDWPVPAEDRARIRTEVGREFFRAEHGRDPQDARELSGTIAQHSRPKTKAVAGFDLTFKPVKSVAVLWALADPAIAARVERAHQSAMKDALDFIEENALYSREGTNGVRQVDVKGLVATAFTHRDSRAGEPLLHTHVAVANKVQTLGGKWLAIDGRVLFKATVAASEVYNSSLERHLATDLGVEFEERPDDDPRKRPVRELVGVDPRLRERWSSRRAAIEVRRDELATDFQRAHGRPPTPIEAVQLSQQATLETRDPKHEPRTLADQRATWREQAREVLGGDKGIASMLSETLGSRFPKG
;
A
#
# COMPACT_ATOMS: atom_id res chain seq x y z
N MET A 1 -0.15 -6.51 20.94
CA MET A 1 -1.56 -6.69 21.32
C MET A 1 -2.40 -6.18 20.17
N ASP A 2 -3.36 -6.98 19.75
CA ASP A 2 -4.21 -6.70 18.59
C ASP A 2 -5.16 -5.53 18.89
N ALA A 3 -5.35 -4.62 17.92
CA ALA A 3 -6.32 -3.54 18.06
C ALA A 3 -7.77 -4.07 17.96
N THR A 4 -8.62 -3.71 18.93
CA THR A 4 -10.00 -4.23 19.04
C THR A 4 -11.09 -3.29 18.53
N ASP A 5 -10.78 -2.03 18.22
CA ASP A 5 -11.79 -1.01 17.90
C ASP A 5 -12.26 -1.04 16.43
N LYS A 6 -13.58 -0.91 16.26
CA LYS A 6 -14.27 -0.58 15.00
C LYS A 6 -14.63 0.90 15.07
N GLY A 7 -14.31 1.71 14.06
CA GLY A 7 -14.79 3.11 14.15
C GLY A 7 -14.73 4.05 12.98
N HIS A 8 -13.84 3.94 11.99
CA HIS A 8 -13.68 5.05 11.04
C HIS A 8 -13.58 4.60 9.59
N THR A 9 -14.67 4.67 8.83
CA THR A 9 -14.62 4.73 7.37
C THR A 9 -13.90 6.01 6.95
N GLY A 10 -12.59 5.89 6.74
CA GLY A 10 -11.67 6.99 6.43
C GLY A 10 -10.26 6.49 6.13
N LEU A 11 -9.33 7.40 5.83
CA LEU A 11 -7.94 7.08 5.46
C LEU A 11 -7.26 6.14 6.47
N ALA A 12 -7.55 6.28 7.77
CA ALA A 12 -7.01 5.44 8.82
C ALA A 12 -7.42 3.96 8.68
N SER A 13 -8.69 3.65 8.36
CA SER A 13 -9.16 2.26 8.17
C SER A 13 -8.53 1.51 7.01
N TYR A 14 -7.94 2.22 6.04
CA TYR A 14 -7.15 1.57 5.00
C TYR A 14 -5.91 0.88 5.60
N TYR A 15 -5.36 1.45 6.66
CA TYR A 15 -4.10 1.04 7.28
C TYR A 15 -4.28 0.29 8.60
N SER A 16 -5.32 0.60 9.38
CA SER A 16 -5.62 -0.02 10.68
C SER A 16 -6.74 -1.05 10.53
N GLU A 17 -6.40 -2.33 10.58
CA GLU A 17 -7.37 -3.43 10.60
C GLU A 17 -7.53 -4.00 12.00
N LYS A 18 -8.75 -4.43 12.35
CA LYS A 18 -9.03 -5.13 13.60
C LYS A 18 -8.17 -6.40 13.65
N GLY A 19 -7.52 -6.67 14.77
CA GLY A 19 -6.59 -7.80 14.87
C GLY A 19 -5.14 -7.44 14.57
N GLU A 20 -4.85 -6.34 13.88
CA GLU A 20 -3.47 -5.96 13.52
C GLU A 20 -2.82 -5.08 14.59
N ALA A 21 -1.49 -4.99 14.54
CA ALA A 21 -0.73 -4.09 15.39
C ALA A 21 -1.02 -2.61 15.00
N PRO A 22 -1.08 -1.69 15.96
CA PRO A 22 -1.26 -0.28 15.66
C PRO A 22 -0.07 0.24 14.83
N GLY A 23 -0.34 1.21 13.95
CA GLY A 23 0.72 1.85 13.18
C GLY A 23 1.63 2.69 14.06
N VAL A 24 2.88 2.85 13.63
CA VAL A 24 3.90 3.65 14.34
C VAL A 24 4.53 4.70 13.43
N TRP A 25 4.97 5.80 14.00
CA TRP A 25 5.72 6.84 13.29
C TRP A 25 7.13 6.38 12.96
N VAL A 26 7.60 6.65 11.74
CA VAL A 26 8.94 6.29 11.25
C VAL A 26 9.54 7.39 10.37
N GLY A 27 10.85 7.31 10.13
CA GLY A 27 11.61 8.26 9.30
C GLY A 27 12.36 9.31 10.12
N SER A 28 13.53 9.73 9.66
CA SER A 28 14.36 10.71 10.37
C SER A 28 13.78 12.12 10.33
N GLY A 29 12.89 12.40 9.37
CA GLY A 29 12.14 13.65 9.27
C GLY A 29 11.17 13.89 10.44
N MET A 30 10.87 12.85 11.24
CA MET A 30 10.13 13.00 12.50
C MET A 30 10.80 13.97 13.48
N ALA A 31 12.12 14.16 13.40
CA ALA A 31 12.82 15.16 14.19
C ALA A 31 12.34 16.61 13.94
N GLY A 32 11.65 16.86 12.83
CA GLY A 32 11.01 18.14 12.53
C GLY A 32 9.56 18.27 13.03
N ILE A 33 8.98 17.22 13.60
CA ILE A 33 7.59 17.17 14.06
C ILE A 33 7.57 17.26 15.59
N ASP A 34 7.48 18.47 16.17
CA ASP A 34 7.51 18.55 17.64
C ASP A 34 6.28 17.90 18.27
N GLY A 35 6.47 17.29 19.44
CA GLY A 35 5.44 16.57 20.17
C GLY A 35 5.19 15.13 19.70
N LEU A 36 5.89 14.66 18.66
CA LEU A 36 5.89 13.25 18.26
C LEU A 36 7.32 12.78 18.03
N SER A 37 7.55 11.50 18.30
CA SER A 37 8.80 10.80 18.05
C SER A 37 8.59 9.60 17.14
N ALA A 38 9.64 9.20 16.42
CA ALA A 38 9.63 7.91 15.74
C ALA A 38 9.44 6.79 16.78
N GLY A 39 8.55 5.84 16.48
CA GLY A 39 8.10 4.78 17.39
C GLY A 39 6.78 5.07 18.10
N ASP A 40 6.32 6.33 18.13
CA ASP A 40 5.01 6.66 18.72
C ASP A 40 3.88 6.02 17.93
N VAL A 41 2.80 5.64 18.63
CA VAL A 41 1.60 5.08 18.01
C VAL A 41 0.86 6.16 17.22
N VAL A 42 0.44 5.80 16.02
CA VAL A 42 -0.28 6.68 15.09
C VAL A 42 -1.78 6.67 15.40
N THR A 43 -2.40 7.84 15.45
CA THR A 43 -3.86 7.96 15.60
C THR A 43 -4.56 8.30 14.27
N ALA A 44 -5.87 8.08 14.20
CA ALA A 44 -6.66 8.38 13.01
C ALA A 44 -6.71 9.89 12.74
N GLU A 45 -6.79 10.70 13.79
CA GLU A 45 -6.81 12.16 13.75
C GLU A 45 -5.49 12.70 13.17
N GLN A 46 -4.36 12.14 13.61
CA GLN A 46 -3.05 12.48 13.10
C GLN A 46 -2.92 12.17 11.61
N MET A 47 -3.40 10.99 11.18
CA MET A 47 -3.43 10.60 9.76
C MET A 47 -4.29 11.56 8.94
N GLN A 48 -5.48 11.92 9.44
CA GLN A 48 -6.38 12.85 8.77
C GLN A 48 -5.77 14.26 8.66
N ALA A 49 -5.11 14.75 9.71
CA ALA A 49 -4.45 16.05 9.70
C ALA A 49 -3.32 16.09 8.66
N LEU A 50 -2.40 15.12 8.70
CA LEU A 50 -1.21 15.11 7.84
C LEU A 50 -1.53 14.75 6.39
N PHE A 51 -2.18 13.62 6.14
CA PHE A 51 -2.44 13.11 4.79
C PHE A 51 -3.74 13.65 4.20
N GLY A 52 -4.76 13.86 5.03
CA GLY A 52 -6.04 14.39 4.56
C GLY A 52 -5.97 15.88 4.21
N SER A 53 -5.19 16.67 4.96
CA SER A 53 -5.17 18.13 4.80
C SER A 53 -3.78 18.78 4.72
N GLY A 54 -2.69 18.04 4.92
CA GLY A 54 -1.33 18.57 4.81
C GLY A 54 -0.93 19.47 5.98
N HIS A 55 -1.57 19.30 7.14
CA HIS A 55 -1.27 20.02 8.38
C HIS A 55 -0.30 19.23 9.27
N HIS A 56 0.16 19.86 10.35
CA HIS A 56 0.88 19.17 11.42
C HIS A 56 0.02 18.02 11.97
N PRO A 57 0.57 16.82 12.24
CA PRO A 57 -0.22 15.69 12.74
C PRO A 57 -0.97 16.03 14.05
N LEU A 58 -0.35 16.80 14.94
CA LEU A 58 -0.98 17.35 16.15
C LEU A 58 -1.67 18.72 15.96
N ALA A 59 -2.11 19.08 14.74
CA ALA A 59 -2.64 20.42 14.48
C ALA A 59 -3.86 20.79 15.34
N HIS A 60 -4.72 19.81 15.65
CA HIS A 60 -5.89 20.07 16.50
C HIS A 60 -5.47 20.46 17.93
N GLU A 61 -4.67 19.61 18.57
CA GLU A 61 -4.16 19.79 19.93
C GLU A 61 -3.36 21.10 20.04
N ARG A 62 -2.47 21.36 19.08
CA ARG A 62 -1.67 22.60 19.04
C ARG A 62 -2.53 23.86 18.91
N ARG A 63 -3.65 23.78 18.20
CA ARG A 63 -4.59 24.90 18.06
C ARG A 63 -5.35 25.14 19.37
N GLU A 64 -5.79 24.10 20.06
CA GLU A 64 -6.52 24.22 21.32
C GLU A 64 -5.64 24.66 22.49
N ALA A 65 -4.36 24.24 22.48
CA ALA A 65 -3.38 24.67 23.46
C ALA A 65 -2.99 26.15 23.33
N LEU A 66 -3.24 26.77 22.17
CA LEU A 66 -2.95 28.17 21.94
C LEU A 66 -4.01 29.05 22.63
N GLN A 67 -3.63 29.74 23.71
CA GLN A 67 -4.50 30.62 24.49
C GLN A 67 -3.90 32.03 24.61
N GLY A 68 -4.74 33.05 24.52
CA GLY A 68 -4.33 34.45 24.69
C GLY A 68 -5.37 35.42 24.12
N PRO A 69 -5.49 36.63 24.69
CA PRO A 69 -6.48 37.62 24.24
C PRO A 69 -6.21 38.18 22.85
N ASP A 70 -4.95 38.17 22.40
CA ASP A 70 -4.51 38.84 21.17
C ASP A 70 -4.10 37.87 20.04
N LEU A 71 -4.58 36.61 20.09
CA LEU A 71 -4.24 35.61 19.08
C LEU A 71 -4.80 35.98 17.71
N THR A 72 -3.92 35.95 16.70
CA THR A 72 -4.27 36.24 15.31
C THR A 72 -4.39 34.96 14.49
N ASN A 73 -5.01 35.06 13.32
CA ASN A 73 -5.00 33.98 12.32
C ASN A 73 -3.57 33.58 11.89
N ALA A 74 -2.58 34.46 12.04
CA ALA A 74 -1.19 34.11 11.75
C ALA A 74 -0.65 33.12 12.78
N ASP A 75 -0.99 33.29 14.06
CA ASP A 75 -0.52 32.43 15.15
C ASP A 75 -1.10 31.03 15.03
N TYR A 76 -2.40 30.92 14.78
CA TYR A 76 -3.04 29.62 14.52
C TYR A 76 -2.43 28.91 13.30
N ARG A 77 -2.11 29.65 12.23
CA ARG A 77 -1.44 29.07 11.04
C ARG A 77 -0.02 28.61 11.36
N ALA A 78 0.72 29.35 12.20
CA ALA A 78 2.09 29.03 12.56
C ALA A 78 2.18 27.70 13.31
N VAL A 79 1.23 27.42 14.22
CA VAL A 79 1.26 26.19 15.04
C VAL A 79 0.62 24.98 14.36
N THR A 80 -0.21 25.17 13.33
CA THR A 80 -0.96 24.07 12.68
C THR A 80 -0.37 23.60 11.36
N ARG A 81 0.51 24.36 10.71
CA ARG A 81 0.89 24.09 9.30
C ARG A 81 2.29 23.51 9.13
N LEU A 82 2.41 22.60 8.17
CA LEU A 82 3.66 22.16 7.57
C LEU A 82 3.77 22.76 6.16
N GLY A 83 4.01 24.07 6.07
CA GLY A 83 4.00 24.80 4.81
C GLY A 83 2.59 25.02 4.26
N VAL A 84 2.39 24.91 2.95
CA VAL A 84 1.08 25.13 2.32
C VAL A 84 0.19 23.88 2.46
N PRO A 85 -0.98 23.94 3.14
CA PRO A 85 -1.89 22.80 3.25
C PRO A 85 -2.38 22.29 1.88
N PHE A 86 -2.88 21.06 1.82
CA PHE A 86 -3.53 20.57 0.62
C PHE A 86 -4.80 21.38 0.35
N LYS A 87 -5.07 21.65 -0.93
CA LYS A 87 -6.34 22.27 -1.33
C LYS A 87 -7.42 21.21 -1.23
N VAL A 88 -8.10 21.16 -0.09
CA VAL A 88 -9.26 20.30 0.14
C VAL A 88 -10.50 21.10 -0.29
N TYR A 89 -11.25 20.57 -1.26
CA TYR A 89 -12.48 21.18 -1.74
C TYR A 89 -13.68 20.46 -1.11
N GLU A 90 -14.67 21.22 -0.62
CA GLU A 90 -15.96 20.64 -0.27
C GLU A 90 -16.58 19.97 -1.51
N ASN A 91 -17.14 18.78 -1.32
CA ASN A 91 -17.67 17.93 -2.40
C ASN A 91 -16.61 17.65 -3.49
N ASP A 92 -15.43 17.18 -3.08
CA ASP A 92 -14.34 16.77 -3.99
C ASP A 92 -14.73 15.59 -4.89
N VAL A 93 -15.62 14.72 -4.40
CA VAL A 93 -16.31 13.73 -5.23
C VAL A 93 -17.40 14.45 -6.01
N SER A 94 -17.26 14.53 -7.34
CA SER A 94 -18.27 15.14 -8.18
C SER A 94 -19.61 14.41 -8.09
N THR A 95 -20.71 15.14 -8.26
CA THR A 95 -22.07 14.56 -8.32
C THR A 95 -22.17 13.45 -9.37
N TYR A 96 -21.48 13.60 -10.51
CA TYR A 96 -21.33 12.56 -11.52
C TYR A 96 -20.72 11.27 -10.95
N ARG A 97 -19.62 11.37 -10.18
CA ARG A 97 -18.97 10.19 -9.58
C ARG A 97 -19.84 9.53 -8.51
N ILE A 98 -20.57 10.32 -7.73
CA ILE A 98 -21.54 9.82 -6.75
C ILE A 98 -22.63 9.03 -7.45
N GLU A 99 -23.22 9.60 -8.51
CA GLU A 99 -24.30 8.96 -9.27
C GLU A 99 -23.83 7.69 -9.98
N VAL A 100 -22.63 7.70 -10.58
CA VAL A 100 -22.02 6.48 -11.15
C VAL A 100 -21.85 5.43 -10.06
N ALA A 101 -21.26 5.76 -8.91
CA ALA A 101 -21.05 4.81 -7.83
C ALA A 101 -22.37 4.23 -7.31
N LYS A 102 -23.41 5.06 -7.19
CA LYS A 102 -24.76 4.64 -6.81
C LYS A 102 -25.32 3.62 -7.80
N ARG A 103 -25.29 3.89 -9.11
CA ARG A 103 -25.80 2.95 -10.13
C ARG A 103 -25.02 1.65 -10.22
N LEU A 104 -23.70 1.69 -10.01
CA LEU A 104 -22.89 0.47 -9.90
C LEU A 104 -23.34 -0.38 -8.70
N ALA A 105 -23.56 0.26 -7.56
CA ALA A 105 -24.02 -0.42 -6.36
C ALA A 105 -25.44 -0.98 -6.51
N ASP A 106 -26.33 -0.25 -7.17
CA ASP A 106 -27.71 -0.68 -7.42
C ASP A 106 -27.75 -1.85 -8.43
N LEU A 107 -26.86 -1.87 -9.43
CA LEU A 107 -26.70 -3.02 -10.34
C LEU A 107 -26.29 -4.28 -9.59
N ASN A 108 -25.30 -4.18 -8.69
CA ASN A 108 -24.88 -5.31 -7.86
C ASN A 108 -26.03 -5.82 -7.00
N GLU A 109 -26.76 -4.92 -6.33
CA GLU A 109 -27.89 -5.28 -5.47
C GLU A 109 -29.00 -6.01 -6.26
N GLN A 110 -29.31 -5.54 -7.48
CA GLN A 110 -30.26 -6.22 -8.38
C GLN A 110 -29.81 -7.63 -8.78
N GLN A 111 -28.50 -7.88 -8.80
CA GLN A 111 -27.91 -9.19 -9.08
C GLN A 111 -27.73 -10.05 -7.81
N GLY A 112 -28.19 -9.57 -6.64
CA GLY A 112 -28.02 -10.24 -5.37
C GLY A 112 -26.57 -10.22 -4.86
N LEU A 113 -25.73 -9.33 -5.38
CA LEU A 113 -24.33 -9.17 -5.00
C LEU A 113 -24.17 -8.03 -3.97
N PRO A 114 -23.10 -8.07 -3.14
CA PRO A 114 -22.76 -6.94 -2.27
C PRO A 114 -22.60 -5.63 -3.05
N ARG A 115 -23.00 -4.49 -2.46
CA ARG A 115 -23.01 -3.18 -3.15
C ARG A 115 -21.64 -2.74 -3.67
N ASP A 116 -20.56 -3.13 -2.99
CA ASP A 116 -19.17 -2.82 -3.37
C ASP A 116 -18.51 -3.92 -4.23
N TRP A 117 -19.28 -4.92 -4.68
CA TRP A 117 -18.77 -6.00 -5.53
C TRP A 117 -18.22 -5.48 -6.86
N PRO A 118 -17.13 -6.07 -7.40
CA PRO A 118 -16.61 -5.68 -8.70
C PRO A 118 -17.63 -5.82 -9.84
N VAL A 119 -17.96 -4.70 -10.49
CA VAL A 119 -18.85 -4.67 -11.68
C VAL A 119 -18.02 -4.88 -12.95
N PRO A 120 -18.46 -5.70 -13.93
CA PRO A 120 -17.76 -5.90 -15.21
C PRO A 120 -17.42 -4.61 -15.96
N ALA A 121 -16.31 -4.60 -16.71
CA ALA A 121 -15.81 -3.40 -17.39
C ALA A 121 -16.81 -2.80 -18.38
N GLU A 122 -17.54 -3.65 -19.11
CA GLU A 122 -18.58 -3.25 -20.05
C GLU A 122 -19.75 -2.54 -19.35
N ASP A 123 -20.25 -3.10 -18.25
CA ASP A 123 -21.31 -2.47 -17.44
C ASP A 123 -20.86 -1.15 -16.83
N ARG A 124 -19.62 -1.08 -16.33
CA ARG A 124 -19.05 0.18 -15.85
C ARG A 124 -18.99 1.23 -16.96
N ALA A 125 -18.58 0.84 -18.17
CA ALA A 125 -18.50 1.75 -19.32
C ALA A 125 -19.90 2.22 -19.76
N ARG A 126 -20.88 1.31 -19.79
CA ARG A 126 -22.28 1.59 -20.10
C ARG A 126 -22.89 2.57 -19.10
N ILE A 127 -22.82 2.28 -17.80
CA ILE A 127 -23.36 3.14 -16.73
C ILE A 127 -22.70 4.53 -16.77
N ARG A 128 -21.39 4.61 -16.95
CA ARG A 128 -20.69 5.90 -17.08
C ARG A 128 -21.16 6.70 -18.29
N THR A 129 -21.46 6.02 -19.40
CA THR A 129 -21.98 6.63 -20.62
C THR A 129 -23.41 7.13 -20.44
N GLU A 130 -24.28 6.33 -19.81
CA GLU A 130 -25.67 6.70 -19.49
C GLU A 130 -25.72 7.94 -18.59
N VAL A 131 -25.03 7.91 -17.45
CA VAL A 131 -24.93 9.06 -16.53
C VAL A 131 -24.30 10.27 -17.25
N GLY A 132 -23.30 10.04 -18.11
CA GLY A 132 -22.65 11.09 -18.88
C GLY A 132 -23.61 11.81 -19.83
N ARG A 133 -24.47 11.05 -20.52
CA ARG A 133 -25.50 11.61 -21.42
C ARG A 133 -26.55 12.38 -20.66
N GLU A 134 -26.99 11.88 -19.50
CA GLU A 134 -27.97 12.56 -18.66
C GLU A 134 -27.44 13.90 -18.14
N PHE A 135 -26.20 13.92 -17.65
CA PHE A 135 -25.53 15.16 -17.24
C PHE A 135 -25.36 16.12 -18.41
N PHE A 136 -24.99 15.62 -19.59
CA PHE A 136 -24.89 16.43 -20.81
C PHE A 136 -26.22 17.09 -21.17
N ARG A 137 -27.32 16.31 -21.19
CA ARG A 137 -28.65 16.85 -21.50
C ARG A 137 -29.11 17.86 -20.46
N ALA A 138 -28.84 17.61 -19.18
CA ALA A 138 -29.18 18.55 -18.11
C ALA A 138 -28.44 19.89 -18.25
N GLU A 139 -27.18 19.86 -18.68
CA GLU A 139 -26.34 21.05 -18.85
C GLU A 139 -26.62 21.82 -20.16
N HIS A 140 -26.89 21.10 -21.26
CA HIS A 140 -26.98 21.69 -22.60
C HIS A 140 -28.37 21.68 -23.24
N GLY A 141 -29.36 21.02 -22.63
CA GLY A 141 -30.74 20.93 -23.14
C GLY A 141 -30.89 20.13 -24.44
N ARG A 142 -29.85 19.38 -24.86
CA ARG A 142 -29.82 18.56 -26.09
C ARG A 142 -28.94 17.32 -25.90
N ASP A 143 -29.03 16.38 -26.84
CA ASP A 143 -28.08 15.26 -26.90
C ASP A 143 -26.68 15.69 -27.40
N PRO A 144 -25.62 14.92 -27.05
CA PRO A 144 -24.29 15.11 -27.62
C PRO A 144 -24.30 14.87 -29.13
N GLN A 145 -23.56 15.69 -29.88
CA GLN A 145 -23.43 15.60 -31.34
C GLN A 145 -22.67 14.35 -31.76
N ASP A 146 -21.64 13.98 -30.99
CA ASP A 146 -20.81 12.81 -31.26
C ASP A 146 -20.23 12.21 -29.97
N ALA A 147 -19.49 11.10 -30.12
CA ALA A 147 -18.84 10.43 -29.00
C ALA A 147 -17.71 11.27 -28.37
N ARG A 148 -17.11 12.20 -29.11
CA ARG A 148 -16.02 13.05 -28.62
C ARG A 148 -16.54 14.11 -27.66
N GLU A 149 -17.67 14.73 -27.99
CA GLU A 149 -18.34 15.72 -27.15
C GLU A 149 -18.76 15.07 -25.81
N LEU A 150 -19.40 13.90 -25.87
CA LEU A 150 -19.77 13.15 -24.67
C LEU A 150 -18.55 12.75 -23.83
N SER A 151 -17.47 12.28 -24.48
CA SER A 151 -16.23 11.93 -23.79
C SER A 151 -15.59 13.13 -23.09
N GLY A 152 -15.65 14.31 -23.71
CA GLY A 152 -15.22 15.58 -23.12
C GLY A 152 -15.98 15.90 -21.84
N THR A 153 -17.30 15.79 -21.87
CA THR A 153 -18.18 16.02 -20.71
C THR A 153 -17.93 15.01 -19.61
N ILE A 154 -17.84 13.71 -19.93
CA ILE A 154 -17.50 12.68 -18.94
C ILE A 154 -16.13 12.97 -18.32
N ALA A 155 -15.13 13.36 -19.11
CA ALA A 155 -13.80 13.69 -18.61
C ALA A 155 -13.83 14.92 -17.69
N GLN A 156 -14.59 15.96 -18.05
CA GLN A 156 -14.77 17.15 -17.22
C GLN A 156 -15.41 16.81 -15.87
N HIS A 157 -16.52 16.07 -15.88
CA HIS A 157 -17.26 15.71 -14.67
C HIS A 157 -16.60 14.60 -13.85
N SER A 158 -15.72 13.78 -14.44
CA SER A 158 -14.98 12.73 -13.73
C SER A 158 -13.74 13.22 -12.99
N ARG A 159 -13.24 14.42 -13.34
CA ARG A 159 -12.00 14.96 -12.77
C ARG A 159 -12.20 15.29 -11.28
N PRO A 160 -11.39 14.71 -10.38
CA PRO A 160 -11.34 15.17 -8.98
C PRO A 160 -10.97 16.64 -8.92
N LYS A 161 -11.55 17.39 -7.98
CA LYS A 161 -11.20 18.81 -7.78
C LYS A 161 -9.84 18.93 -7.10
N THR A 162 -9.52 18.01 -6.19
CA THR A 162 -8.22 17.90 -5.55
C THR A 162 -7.24 17.13 -6.44
N LYS A 163 -6.10 17.74 -6.74
CA LYS A 163 -4.97 17.12 -7.45
C LYS A 163 -3.73 16.93 -6.57
N ALA A 164 -3.83 17.28 -5.29
CA ALA A 164 -2.69 17.21 -4.38
C ALA A 164 -2.34 15.73 -4.14
N VAL A 165 -1.06 15.39 -4.34
CA VAL A 165 -0.52 14.10 -3.90
C VAL A 165 -0.30 14.21 -2.40
N ALA A 166 -1.12 13.50 -1.61
CA ALA A 166 -1.04 13.51 -0.15
C ALA A 166 0.23 12.83 0.39
N GLY A 167 0.69 11.80 -0.32
CA GLY A 167 1.79 10.96 0.10
C GLY A 167 2.08 9.85 -0.89
N PHE A 168 3.03 9.01 -0.52
CA PHE A 168 3.44 7.80 -1.23
C PHE A 168 3.28 6.62 -0.28
N ASP A 169 2.99 5.44 -0.79
CA ASP A 169 2.95 4.21 0.00
C ASP A 169 4.09 3.30 -0.47
N LEU A 170 5.02 3.03 0.45
CA LEU A 170 6.12 2.10 0.23
C LEU A 170 5.77 0.78 0.92
N THR A 171 5.37 -0.23 0.16
CA THR A 171 4.98 -1.52 0.72
C THR A 171 6.13 -2.51 0.68
N PHE A 172 6.64 -2.88 1.85
CA PHE A 172 7.71 -3.85 2.01
C PHE A 172 7.14 -5.25 2.24
N LYS A 173 7.57 -6.22 1.44
CA LYS A 173 7.10 -7.60 1.49
C LYS A 173 8.31 -8.53 1.38
N PRO A 174 8.58 -9.41 2.36
CA PRO A 174 9.60 -10.42 2.21
C PRO A 174 9.17 -11.46 1.16
N VAL A 175 10.13 -12.22 0.66
CA VAL A 175 9.88 -13.34 -0.27
C VAL A 175 8.97 -14.40 0.38
N LYS A 176 8.26 -15.18 -0.44
CA LYS A 176 7.17 -16.05 0.06
C LYS A 176 7.70 -17.13 1.01
N SER A 177 8.90 -17.66 0.80
CA SER A 177 9.54 -18.61 1.73
C SER A 177 9.75 -18.04 3.13
N VAL A 178 10.08 -16.76 3.26
CA VAL A 178 10.20 -16.09 4.57
C VAL A 178 8.83 -15.98 5.25
N ALA A 179 7.76 -15.69 4.48
CA ALA A 179 6.39 -15.70 5.01
C ALA A 179 5.95 -17.11 5.43
N VAL A 180 6.38 -18.17 4.73
CA VAL A 180 6.15 -19.57 5.12
C VAL A 180 6.82 -19.88 6.47
N LEU A 181 8.12 -19.54 6.61
CA LEU A 181 8.85 -19.73 7.85
C LEU A 181 8.18 -19.00 9.02
N TRP A 182 7.86 -17.71 8.84
CA TRP A 182 7.20 -16.88 9.84
C TRP A 182 5.83 -17.47 10.29
N ALA A 183 5.03 -17.96 9.34
CA ALA A 183 3.71 -18.51 9.63
C ALA A 183 3.77 -19.81 10.46
N LEU A 184 4.77 -20.66 10.22
CA LEU A 184 4.84 -22.03 10.76
C LEU A 184 5.80 -22.22 11.92
N ALA A 185 6.85 -21.41 12.01
CA ALA A 185 7.82 -21.47 13.11
C ALA A 185 7.17 -21.13 14.45
N ASP A 186 7.77 -21.52 15.56
CA ASP A 186 7.28 -21.15 16.89
C ASP A 186 7.29 -19.61 17.08
N PRO A 187 6.55 -19.08 18.07
CA PRO A 187 6.42 -17.64 18.25
C PRO A 187 7.76 -16.90 18.46
N ALA A 188 8.77 -17.53 19.06
CA ALA A 188 10.05 -16.89 19.29
C ALA A 188 10.83 -16.70 17.98
N ILE A 189 10.81 -17.69 17.10
CA ILE A 189 11.39 -17.60 15.75
C ILE A 189 10.58 -16.65 14.86
N ALA A 190 9.25 -16.70 14.90
CA ALA A 190 8.41 -15.78 14.14
C ALA A 190 8.71 -14.32 14.50
N ALA A 191 8.86 -14.00 15.80
CA ALA A 191 9.21 -12.66 16.26
C ALA A 191 10.62 -12.22 15.79
N ARG A 192 11.55 -13.17 15.57
CA ARG A 192 12.88 -12.88 15.00
C ARG A 192 12.78 -12.53 13.52
N VAL A 193 11.95 -13.25 12.76
CA VAL A 193 11.66 -12.91 11.36
C VAL A 193 11.03 -11.52 11.25
N GLU A 194 10.08 -11.18 12.13
CA GLU A 194 9.48 -9.84 12.19
C GLU A 194 10.53 -8.76 12.45
N ARG A 195 11.45 -8.96 13.41
CA ARG A 195 12.54 -8.01 13.68
C ARG A 195 13.49 -7.85 12.49
N ALA A 196 13.82 -8.93 11.80
CA ALA A 196 14.64 -8.88 10.60
C ALA A 196 13.93 -8.11 9.48
N HIS A 197 12.61 -8.29 9.31
CA HIS A 197 11.79 -7.51 8.38
C HIS A 197 11.81 -6.01 8.72
N GLN A 198 11.60 -5.65 9.99
CA GLN A 198 11.64 -4.25 10.43
C GLN A 198 13.04 -3.63 10.25
N SER A 199 14.10 -4.39 10.51
CA SER A 199 15.49 -3.92 10.33
C SER A 199 15.84 -3.71 8.86
N ALA A 200 15.43 -4.64 7.98
CA ALA A 200 15.61 -4.49 6.54
C ALA A 200 14.80 -3.32 5.96
N MET A 201 13.59 -3.09 6.48
CA MET A 201 12.79 -1.91 6.13
C MET A 201 13.51 -0.63 6.54
N LYS A 202 14.05 -0.57 7.77
CA LYS A 202 14.83 0.58 8.22
C LYS A 202 16.02 0.85 7.30
N ASP A 203 16.81 -0.17 6.97
CA ASP A 203 17.97 -0.04 6.07
C ASP A 203 17.56 0.53 4.69
N ALA A 204 16.40 0.11 4.16
CA ALA A 204 15.88 0.63 2.90
C ALA A 204 15.33 2.05 3.01
N LEU A 205 14.72 2.43 4.14
CA LEU A 205 14.27 3.80 4.39
C LEU A 205 15.46 4.75 4.55
N ASP A 206 16.50 4.34 5.29
CA ASP A 206 17.75 5.10 5.41
C ASP A 206 18.38 5.33 4.01
N PHE A 207 18.45 4.28 3.18
CA PHE A 207 18.91 4.41 1.80
C PHE A 207 18.08 5.42 0.99
N ILE A 208 16.75 5.39 1.11
CA ILE A 208 15.87 6.34 0.42
C ILE A 208 16.14 7.76 0.90
N GLU A 209 16.24 7.98 2.21
CA GLU A 209 16.50 9.29 2.81
C GLU A 209 17.83 9.88 2.32
N GLU A 210 18.87 9.06 2.22
CA GLU A 210 20.20 9.48 1.81
C GLU A 210 20.33 9.69 0.29
N ASN A 211 19.67 8.86 -0.51
CA ASN A 211 19.99 8.75 -1.95
C ASN A 211 18.85 9.21 -2.87
N ALA A 212 17.61 9.24 -2.40
CA ALA A 212 16.44 9.39 -3.25
C ALA A 212 15.40 10.41 -2.75
N LEU A 213 15.60 10.98 -1.56
CA LEU A 213 14.67 11.91 -0.95
C LEU A 213 15.15 13.36 -1.09
N TYR A 214 14.44 14.10 -1.94
CA TYR A 214 14.71 15.51 -2.18
C TYR A 214 13.42 16.31 -2.26
N SER A 215 13.54 17.63 -2.20
CA SER A 215 12.48 18.56 -2.56
C SER A 215 12.91 19.49 -3.70
N ARG A 216 12.04 20.42 -4.09
CA ARG A 216 12.28 21.38 -5.17
C ARG A 216 11.88 22.78 -4.76
N GLU A 217 12.71 23.75 -5.10
CA GLU A 217 12.48 25.18 -4.91
C GLU A 217 12.63 25.97 -6.22
N GLY A 218 12.19 27.24 -6.18
CA GLY A 218 12.23 28.16 -7.30
C GLY A 218 11.04 28.00 -8.25
N THR A 219 10.91 28.95 -9.18
CA THR A 219 9.87 28.92 -10.22
C THR A 219 9.92 27.59 -10.97
N ASN A 220 8.79 26.89 -11.06
CA ASN A 220 8.67 25.56 -11.66
C ASN A 220 9.59 24.49 -11.02
N GLY A 221 10.08 24.70 -9.80
CA GLY A 221 10.90 23.74 -9.06
C GLY A 221 12.25 23.46 -9.73
N VAL A 222 12.89 24.46 -10.34
CA VAL A 222 14.16 24.28 -11.08
C VAL A 222 15.33 23.86 -10.19
N ARG A 223 15.26 24.10 -8.88
CA ARG A 223 16.34 23.79 -7.94
C ARG A 223 15.95 22.61 -7.05
N GLN A 224 16.65 21.49 -7.16
CA GLN A 224 16.52 20.39 -6.20
C GLN A 224 17.26 20.75 -4.90
N VAL A 225 16.71 20.35 -3.76
CA VAL A 225 17.27 20.65 -2.43
C VAL A 225 17.19 19.44 -1.52
N ASP A 226 18.17 19.35 -0.63
CA ASP A 226 18.21 18.33 0.42
C ASP A 226 17.16 18.59 1.50
N VAL A 227 16.72 17.51 2.12
CA VAL A 227 15.74 17.52 3.20
C VAL A 227 16.24 16.72 4.39
N LYS A 228 15.62 16.93 5.55
CA LYS A 228 16.04 16.29 6.80
C LYS A 228 15.72 14.81 6.89
N GLY A 229 14.72 14.34 6.14
CA GLY A 229 14.25 12.94 6.18
C GLY A 229 12.77 12.79 5.87
N LEU A 230 12.29 11.54 5.87
CA LEU A 230 10.89 11.17 5.67
C LEU A 230 10.08 11.46 6.93
N VAL A 231 8.82 11.86 6.74
CA VAL A 231 7.77 11.81 7.77
C VAL A 231 6.80 10.73 7.33
N ALA A 232 6.75 9.61 8.04
CA ALA A 232 5.99 8.45 7.59
C ALA A 232 5.36 7.66 8.73
N THR A 233 4.38 6.83 8.38
CA THR A 233 3.69 5.92 9.30
C THR A 233 3.76 4.50 8.76
N ALA A 234 4.15 3.55 9.60
CA ALA A 234 4.34 2.15 9.25
C ALA A 234 3.23 1.27 9.84
N PHE A 235 2.55 0.49 8.99
CA PHE A 235 1.47 -0.42 9.36
C PHE A 235 1.79 -1.83 8.89
N THR A 236 1.98 -2.74 9.84
CA THR A 236 2.32 -4.14 9.53
C THR A 236 1.06 -4.99 9.51
N HIS A 237 0.92 -5.77 8.43
CA HIS A 237 -0.17 -6.69 8.16
C HIS A 237 0.39 -8.11 8.00
N ARG A 238 -0.48 -9.10 8.20
CA ARG A 238 -0.08 -10.51 8.41
C ARG A 238 -0.56 -11.47 7.33
N ASP A 239 -1.65 -11.13 6.64
CA ASP A 239 -2.24 -11.97 5.61
C ASP A 239 -2.60 -11.22 4.34
N SER A 240 -2.80 -11.99 3.29
CA SER A 240 -3.35 -11.50 2.05
C SER A 240 -4.87 -11.47 2.13
N ARG A 241 -5.53 -10.83 1.15
CA ARG A 241 -7.00 -10.90 1.02
C ARG A 241 -7.55 -12.32 0.89
N ALA A 242 -6.75 -13.27 0.43
CA ALA A 242 -7.11 -14.68 0.36
C ALA A 242 -6.89 -15.42 1.70
N GLY A 243 -6.51 -14.70 2.76
CA GLY A 243 -6.23 -15.23 4.09
C GLY A 243 -4.93 -16.02 4.21
N GLU A 244 -4.08 -15.98 3.18
CA GLU A 244 -2.78 -16.65 3.12
C GLU A 244 -1.68 -15.86 3.84
N PRO A 245 -0.63 -16.51 4.37
CA PRO A 245 0.50 -15.81 5.00
C PRO A 245 1.13 -14.76 4.08
N LEU A 246 1.13 -13.52 4.57
CA LEU A 246 1.74 -12.38 3.91
C LEU A 246 2.14 -11.33 4.95
N LEU A 247 3.27 -11.54 5.61
CA LEU A 247 3.89 -10.48 6.40
C LEU A 247 4.24 -9.32 5.47
N HIS A 248 3.72 -8.13 5.73
CA HIS A 248 4.08 -6.94 4.96
C HIS A 248 3.87 -5.67 5.76
N THR A 249 4.64 -4.63 5.45
CA THR A 249 4.47 -3.31 6.06
C THR A 249 4.20 -2.26 4.99
N HIS A 250 3.11 -1.53 5.18
CA HIS A 250 2.80 -0.32 4.44
C HIS A 250 3.44 0.87 5.15
N VAL A 251 4.39 1.54 4.49
CA VAL A 251 4.98 2.79 4.98
C VAL A 251 4.37 3.94 4.20
N ALA A 252 3.35 4.56 4.78
CA ALA A 252 2.73 5.76 4.23
C ALA A 252 3.64 6.96 4.50
N VAL A 253 4.30 7.45 3.44
CA VAL A 253 5.19 8.61 3.45
C VAL A 253 4.39 9.86 3.15
N ALA A 254 4.37 10.83 4.05
CA ALA A 254 3.72 12.11 3.81
C ALA A 254 4.45 12.89 2.71
N ASN A 255 3.70 13.54 1.83
CA ASN A 255 4.27 14.46 0.83
C ASN A 255 4.58 15.83 1.46
N LYS A 256 5.25 15.79 2.61
CA LYS A 256 5.64 16.89 3.49
C LYS A 256 7.00 16.57 4.09
N VAL A 257 8.03 17.26 3.62
CA VAL A 257 9.40 17.12 4.09
C VAL A 257 9.98 18.48 4.44
N GLN A 258 10.81 18.53 5.48
CA GLN A 258 11.47 19.75 5.89
C GLN A 258 12.83 19.85 5.20
N THR A 259 13.07 20.94 4.47
CA THR A 259 14.39 21.23 3.91
C THR A 259 15.41 21.47 5.04
N LEU A 260 16.70 21.39 4.72
CA LEU A 260 17.75 21.76 5.69
C LEU A 260 17.62 23.21 6.20
N GLY A 261 17.04 24.10 5.38
CA GLY A 261 16.71 25.47 5.76
C GLY A 261 15.40 25.64 6.55
N GLY A 262 14.73 24.54 6.95
CA GLY A 262 13.55 24.56 7.81
C GLY A 262 12.21 24.72 7.10
N LYS A 263 12.19 24.89 5.76
CA LYS A 263 10.93 25.03 5.00
C LYS A 263 10.26 23.68 4.80
N TRP A 264 8.94 23.63 4.94
CA TRP A 264 8.15 22.45 4.63
C TRP A 264 7.66 22.47 3.19
N LEU A 265 8.07 21.47 2.42
CA LEU A 265 7.80 21.35 0.99
C LEU A 265 7.34 19.93 0.61
N ALA A 266 6.92 19.75 -0.64
CA ALA A 266 6.58 18.46 -1.21
C ALA A 266 7.85 17.71 -1.67
N ILE A 267 7.80 16.38 -1.66
CA ILE A 267 8.86 15.50 -2.16
C ILE A 267 8.97 15.62 -3.69
N ASP A 268 10.20 15.60 -4.24
CA ASP A 268 10.44 15.37 -5.66
C ASP A 268 10.22 13.90 -6.01
N GLY A 269 8.95 13.54 -6.22
CA GLY A 269 8.55 12.15 -6.48
C GLY A 269 9.26 11.50 -7.68
N ARG A 270 9.82 12.28 -8.62
CA ARG A 270 10.53 11.72 -9.78
C ARG A 270 11.77 10.94 -9.37
N VAL A 271 12.51 11.42 -8.37
CA VAL A 271 13.72 10.72 -7.88
C VAL A 271 13.30 9.50 -7.07
N LEU A 272 12.30 9.64 -6.21
CA LEU A 272 11.76 8.53 -5.43
C LEU A 272 11.29 7.37 -6.32
N PHE A 273 10.54 7.65 -7.39
CA PHE A 273 10.12 6.63 -8.36
C PHE A 273 11.28 6.00 -9.14
N LYS A 274 12.35 6.77 -9.44
CA LYS A 274 13.54 6.21 -10.10
C LYS A 274 14.32 5.26 -9.19
N ALA A 275 14.24 5.46 -7.87
CA ALA A 275 14.94 4.65 -6.88
C ALA A 275 14.20 3.37 -6.48
N THR A 276 12.97 3.12 -6.96
CA THR A 276 12.14 1.99 -6.52
C THR A 276 12.86 0.64 -6.59
N VAL A 277 13.54 0.33 -7.69
CA VAL A 277 14.27 -0.93 -7.82
C VAL A 277 15.46 -0.98 -6.86
N ALA A 278 16.26 0.08 -6.77
CA ALA A 278 17.41 0.12 -5.88
C ALA A 278 17.00 -0.03 -4.40
N ALA A 279 15.96 0.67 -3.97
CA ALA A 279 15.42 0.54 -2.61
C ALA A 279 14.87 -0.87 -2.33
N SER A 280 14.24 -1.50 -3.32
CA SER A 280 13.79 -2.89 -3.23
C SER A 280 14.97 -3.86 -3.04
N GLU A 281 16.06 -3.67 -3.77
CA GLU A 281 17.26 -4.53 -3.64
C GLU A 281 17.99 -4.31 -2.31
N VAL A 282 18.03 -3.08 -1.80
CA VAL A 282 18.56 -2.79 -0.45
C VAL A 282 17.72 -3.51 0.61
N TYR A 283 16.39 -3.48 0.51
CA TYR A 283 15.50 -4.22 1.40
C TYR A 283 15.76 -5.73 1.31
N ASN A 284 15.74 -6.32 0.11
CA ASN A 284 15.90 -7.76 -0.08
C ASN A 284 17.26 -8.25 0.46
N SER A 285 18.35 -7.56 0.10
CA SER A 285 19.70 -7.91 0.53
C SER A 285 19.89 -7.76 2.04
N SER A 286 19.29 -6.71 2.63
CA SER A 286 19.34 -6.49 4.07
C SER A 286 18.53 -7.54 4.83
N LEU A 287 17.36 -7.92 4.31
CA LEU A 287 16.53 -8.99 4.89
C LEU A 287 17.30 -10.32 4.92
N GLU A 288 17.92 -10.71 3.81
CA GLU A 288 18.76 -11.91 3.74
C GLU A 288 19.87 -11.86 4.79
N ARG A 289 20.60 -10.74 4.87
CA ARG A 289 21.68 -10.54 5.83
C ARG A 289 21.20 -10.65 7.29
N HIS A 290 20.10 -9.98 7.64
CA HIS A 290 19.55 -10.00 8.99
C HIS A 290 19.07 -11.39 9.38
N LEU A 291 18.36 -12.09 8.49
CA LEU A 291 17.89 -13.45 8.73
C LEU A 291 19.03 -14.46 8.81
N ALA A 292 20.03 -14.39 7.92
CA ALA A 292 21.20 -15.27 7.97
C ALA A 292 22.01 -15.05 9.26
N THR A 293 22.16 -13.79 9.70
CA THR A 293 22.89 -13.47 10.93
C THR A 293 22.16 -13.96 12.18
N ASP A 294 20.85 -13.72 12.26
CA ASP A 294 20.06 -14.05 13.45
C ASP A 294 19.70 -15.55 13.48
N LEU A 295 19.15 -16.07 12.39
CA LEU A 295 18.60 -17.43 12.32
C LEU A 295 19.52 -18.45 11.66
N GLY A 296 20.62 -18.04 11.04
CA GLY A 296 21.53 -18.98 10.34
C GLY A 296 20.94 -19.58 9.06
N VAL A 297 19.86 -19.00 8.53
CA VAL A 297 19.21 -19.48 7.31
C VAL A 297 20.00 -19.12 6.06
N GLU A 298 19.84 -19.91 5.01
CA GLU A 298 20.48 -19.70 3.71
C GLU A 298 19.45 -19.36 2.63
N PHE A 299 19.88 -18.67 1.58
CA PHE A 299 19.05 -18.26 0.44
C PHE A 299 19.63 -18.74 -0.87
N GLU A 300 18.80 -19.34 -1.72
CA GLU A 300 19.15 -19.79 -3.06
C GLU A 300 18.28 -19.12 -4.12
N GLU A 301 18.80 -19.02 -5.34
CA GLU A 301 18.02 -18.52 -6.48
C GLU A 301 16.91 -19.52 -6.84
N ARG A 302 15.67 -19.04 -6.86
CA ARG A 302 14.56 -19.79 -7.43
C ARG A 302 14.71 -19.81 -8.94
N PRO A 303 14.63 -20.98 -9.60
CA PRO A 303 14.55 -21.06 -11.05
C PRO A 303 13.39 -20.19 -11.58
N ASP A 304 13.68 -19.36 -12.57
CA ASP A 304 12.69 -18.57 -13.32
C ASP A 304 13.01 -18.74 -14.80
N ASP A 305 11.99 -19.11 -15.58
CA ASP A 305 12.15 -19.40 -17.01
C ASP A 305 12.22 -18.11 -17.86
N ASP A 306 12.03 -16.92 -17.27
CA ASP A 306 12.17 -15.64 -17.97
C ASP A 306 13.58 -15.04 -17.78
N PRO A 307 14.49 -15.17 -18.77
CA PRO A 307 15.87 -14.70 -18.66
C PRO A 307 15.99 -13.16 -18.57
N ARG A 308 14.88 -12.42 -18.76
CA ARG A 308 14.85 -10.95 -18.61
C ARG A 308 14.64 -10.52 -17.16
N LYS A 309 14.21 -11.43 -16.28
CA LYS A 309 13.98 -11.14 -14.87
C LYS A 309 15.23 -11.45 -14.07
N ARG A 310 15.43 -10.71 -12.98
CA ARG A 310 16.40 -11.09 -11.97
C ARG A 310 15.84 -12.26 -11.16
N PRO A 311 16.66 -13.28 -10.85
CA PRO A 311 16.20 -14.41 -10.06
C PRO A 311 15.77 -13.93 -8.68
N VAL A 312 14.63 -14.45 -8.21
CA VAL A 312 14.17 -14.22 -6.84
C VAL A 312 14.88 -15.23 -5.94
N ARG A 313 15.49 -14.77 -4.85
CA ARG A 313 16.14 -15.64 -3.88
C ARG A 313 15.20 -16.02 -2.74
N GLU A 314 15.15 -17.30 -2.41
CA GLU A 314 14.21 -17.89 -1.45
C GLU A 314 14.98 -18.75 -0.43
N LEU A 315 14.41 -18.95 0.75
CA LEU A 315 15.05 -19.74 1.80
C LEU A 315 15.27 -21.19 1.35
N VAL A 316 16.49 -21.68 1.56
CA VAL A 316 16.83 -23.10 1.43
C VAL A 316 16.04 -23.91 2.46
N GLY A 317 15.53 -25.08 2.04
CA GLY A 317 14.78 -26.00 2.92
C GLY A 317 13.27 -25.74 2.99
N VAL A 318 12.77 -24.59 2.52
CA VAL A 318 11.32 -24.35 2.46
C VAL A 318 10.68 -25.10 1.28
N ASP A 319 9.72 -25.98 1.57
CA ASP A 319 9.05 -26.79 0.55
C ASP A 319 8.33 -25.92 -0.51
N PRO A 320 8.66 -26.04 -1.82
CA PRO A 320 8.06 -25.25 -2.88
C PRO A 320 6.52 -25.35 -2.94
N ARG A 321 5.95 -26.50 -2.57
CA ARG A 321 4.50 -26.75 -2.61
C ARG A 321 3.74 -25.83 -1.65
N LEU A 322 4.34 -25.44 -0.53
CA LEU A 322 3.73 -24.47 0.39
C LEU A 322 3.70 -23.07 -0.19
N ARG A 323 4.78 -22.66 -0.87
CA ARG A 323 4.81 -21.35 -1.52
C ARG A 323 3.76 -21.26 -2.62
N GLU A 324 3.61 -22.31 -3.42
CA GLU A 324 2.57 -22.42 -4.45
C GLU A 324 1.17 -22.37 -3.83
N ARG A 325 0.94 -23.18 -2.78
CA ARG A 325 -0.33 -23.22 -2.04
C ARG A 325 -0.75 -21.88 -1.46
N TRP A 326 0.21 -21.05 -1.05
CA TRP A 326 -0.02 -19.71 -0.47
C TRP A 326 0.33 -18.56 -1.42
N SER A 327 0.22 -18.82 -2.73
CA SER A 327 0.35 -17.82 -3.77
C SER A 327 -0.86 -17.84 -4.73
N SER A 328 -2.02 -18.31 -4.26
CA SER A 328 -3.23 -18.46 -5.10
C SER A 328 -3.65 -17.14 -5.73
N ARG A 329 -3.57 -16.03 -4.98
CA ARG A 329 -3.85 -14.69 -5.49
C ARG A 329 -2.94 -14.30 -6.64
N ARG A 330 -1.64 -14.63 -6.56
CA ARG A 330 -0.70 -14.33 -7.65
C ARG A 330 -1.05 -15.16 -8.88
N ALA A 331 -1.34 -16.44 -8.71
CA ALA A 331 -1.75 -17.32 -9.82
C ALA A 331 -3.00 -16.78 -10.52
N ALA A 332 -4.04 -16.38 -9.78
CA ALA A 332 -5.25 -15.80 -10.36
C ALA A 332 -4.97 -14.50 -11.14
N ILE A 333 -4.10 -13.63 -10.63
CA ILE A 333 -3.71 -12.39 -11.31
C ILE A 333 -2.97 -12.68 -12.61
N GLU A 334 -2.04 -13.64 -12.61
CA GLU A 334 -1.28 -14.02 -13.82
C GLU A 334 -2.20 -14.56 -14.90
N VAL A 335 -3.09 -15.51 -14.55
CA VAL A 335 -4.10 -16.04 -15.47
C VAL A 335 -4.94 -14.91 -16.07
N ARG A 336 -5.48 -14.03 -15.23
CA ARG A 336 -6.31 -12.93 -15.71
C ARG A 336 -5.54 -11.92 -16.57
N ARG A 337 -4.28 -11.65 -16.24
CA ARG A 337 -3.41 -10.78 -17.05
C ARG A 337 -3.18 -11.38 -18.43
N ASP A 338 -2.96 -12.69 -18.52
CA ASP A 338 -2.67 -13.37 -19.79
C ASP A 338 -3.93 -13.42 -20.69
N GLU A 339 -5.11 -13.60 -20.10
CA GLU A 339 -6.39 -13.41 -20.79
C GLU A 339 -6.53 -11.98 -21.35
N LEU A 340 -6.31 -10.97 -20.50
CA LEU A 340 -6.39 -9.55 -20.90
C LEU A 340 -5.39 -9.20 -22.01
N ALA A 341 -4.18 -9.76 -21.97
CA ALA A 341 -3.18 -9.58 -23.01
C ALA A 341 -3.60 -10.24 -24.33
N THR A 342 -4.22 -11.43 -24.26
CA THR A 342 -4.76 -12.15 -25.43
C THR A 342 -5.91 -11.38 -26.08
N ASP A 343 -6.83 -10.84 -25.27
CA ASP A 343 -7.94 -10.02 -25.74
C ASP A 343 -7.44 -8.71 -26.36
N PHE A 344 -6.45 -8.06 -25.73
CA PHE A 344 -5.80 -6.87 -26.29
C PHE A 344 -5.19 -7.18 -27.67
N GLN A 345 -4.46 -8.28 -27.80
CA GLN A 345 -3.85 -8.67 -29.07
C GLN A 345 -4.90 -8.96 -30.15
N ARG A 346 -6.01 -9.63 -29.79
CA ARG A 346 -7.12 -9.87 -30.72
C ARG A 346 -7.77 -8.57 -31.20
N ALA A 347 -7.98 -7.61 -30.30
CA ALA A 347 -8.63 -6.34 -30.62
C ALA A 347 -7.73 -5.37 -31.40
N HIS A 348 -6.43 -5.36 -31.13
CA HIS A 348 -5.49 -4.37 -31.68
C HIS A 348 -4.52 -4.92 -32.74
N GLY A 349 -4.47 -6.24 -32.95
CA GLY A 349 -3.58 -6.88 -33.91
C GLY A 349 -2.09 -6.83 -33.53
N ARG A 350 -1.77 -6.50 -32.27
CA ARG A 350 -0.39 -6.41 -31.74
C ARG A 350 -0.35 -6.73 -30.23
N PRO A 351 0.78 -7.19 -29.68
CA PRO A 351 0.93 -7.32 -28.23
C PRO A 351 0.86 -5.95 -27.53
N PRO A 352 0.53 -5.91 -26.22
CA PRO A 352 0.57 -4.68 -25.44
C PRO A 352 2.01 -4.15 -25.31
N THR A 353 2.16 -2.84 -25.38
CA THR A 353 3.40 -2.14 -25.00
C THR A 353 3.65 -2.26 -23.50
N PRO A 354 4.87 -1.95 -22.99
CA PRO A 354 5.15 -2.03 -21.55
C PRO A 354 4.18 -1.23 -20.67
N ILE A 355 3.76 -0.05 -21.11
CA ILE A 355 2.81 0.79 -20.37
C ILE A 355 1.41 0.16 -20.37
N GLU A 356 0.96 -0.36 -21.51
CA GLU A 356 -0.32 -1.06 -21.62
C GLU A 356 -0.30 -2.34 -20.77
N ALA A 357 0.80 -3.10 -20.76
CA ALA A 357 0.95 -4.29 -19.92
C ALA A 357 0.84 -3.97 -18.43
N VAL A 358 1.39 -2.83 -17.97
CA VAL A 358 1.20 -2.35 -16.60
C VAL A 358 -0.27 -2.05 -16.31
N GLN A 359 -0.98 -1.40 -17.24
CA GLN A 359 -2.41 -1.12 -17.09
C GLN A 359 -3.24 -2.40 -17.02
N LEU A 360 -2.97 -3.37 -17.89
CA LEU A 360 -3.63 -4.69 -17.86
C LEU A 360 -3.34 -5.45 -16.56
N SER A 361 -2.11 -5.36 -16.03
CA SER A 361 -1.76 -5.95 -14.74
C SER A 361 -2.51 -5.30 -13.56
N GLN A 362 -2.68 -3.98 -13.59
CA GLN A 362 -3.50 -3.26 -12.61
C GLN A 362 -4.97 -3.67 -12.70
N GLN A 363 -5.50 -3.80 -13.91
CA GLN A 363 -6.86 -4.28 -14.15
C GLN A 363 -7.04 -5.71 -13.61
N ALA A 364 -6.16 -6.65 -13.96
CA ALA A 364 -6.20 -8.01 -13.45
C ALA A 364 -6.19 -8.05 -11.91
N THR A 365 -5.33 -7.24 -11.28
CA THR A 365 -5.24 -7.14 -9.81
C THR A 365 -6.56 -6.72 -9.16
N LEU A 366 -7.32 -5.82 -9.80
CA LEU A 366 -8.59 -5.32 -9.30
C LEU A 366 -9.75 -6.28 -9.60
N GLU A 367 -9.75 -6.93 -10.77
CA GLU A 367 -10.80 -7.86 -11.19
C GLU A 367 -10.74 -9.18 -10.38
N THR A 368 -9.56 -9.66 -10.01
CA THR A 368 -9.39 -10.85 -9.15
C THR A 368 -9.38 -10.51 -7.67
N ARG A 369 -9.87 -9.32 -7.28
CA ARG A 369 -9.83 -8.87 -5.89
C ARG A 369 -11.06 -9.37 -5.14
N ASP A 370 -10.86 -10.41 -4.35
CA ASP A 370 -11.87 -10.87 -3.40
C ASP A 370 -12.21 -9.78 -2.36
N PRO A 371 -13.46 -9.78 -1.86
CA PRO A 371 -13.82 -9.01 -0.67
C PRO A 371 -12.82 -9.27 0.46
N LYS A 372 -12.62 -8.27 1.32
CA LYS A 372 -11.84 -8.51 2.54
C LYS A 372 -12.59 -9.55 3.37
N HIS A 373 -11.89 -10.58 3.84
CA HIS A 373 -12.44 -11.49 4.83
C HIS A 373 -12.64 -10.76 6.16
N GLU A 374 -13.47 -11.33 7.03
CA GLU A 374 -13.62 -10.82 8.39
C GLU A 374 -12.27 -10.83 9.14
N PRO A 375 -12.05 -9.86 10.05
CA PRO A 375 -10.87 -9.83 10.90
C PRO A 375 -10.68 -11.13 11.69
N ARG A 376 -9.43 -11.63 11.77
CA ARG A 376 -9.06 -12.85 12.51
C ARG A 376 -7.97 -12.55 13.53
N THR A 377 -7.93 -13.30 14.63
CA THR A 377 -6.82 -13.20 15.58
C THR A 377 -5.56 -13.87 15.02
N LEU A 378 -4.39 -13.52 15.55
CA LEU A 378 -3.13 -14.18 15.18
C LEU A 378 -3.19 -15.70 15.40
N ALA A 379 -3.82 -16.13 16.49
CA ALA A 379 -3.94 -17.52 16.85
C ALA A 379 -4.77 -18.30 15.81
N ASP A 380 -5.91 -17.73 15.39
CA ASP A 380 -6.79 -18.35 14.39
C ASP A 380 -6.12 -18.42 13.01
N GLN A 381 -5.41 -17.36 12.62
CA GLN A 381 -4.62 -17.33 11.39
C GLN A 381 -3.57 -18.44 11.40
N ARG A 382 -2.75 -18.51 12.47
CA ARG A 382 -1.69 -19.53 12.58
C ARG A 382 -2.24 -20.95 12.66
N ALA A 383 -3.36 -21.17 13.33
CA ALA A 383 -4.03 -22.46 13.36
C ALA A 383 -4.48 -22.87 11.93
N THR A 384 -5.08 -21.95 11.18
CA THR A 384 -5.49 -22.17 9.79
C THR A 384 -4.29 -22.51 8.91
N TRP A 385 -3.20 -21.74 9.00
CA TRP A 385 -2.00 -21.99 8.19
C TRP A 385 -1.32 -23.30 8.57
N ARG A 386 -1.29 -23.65 9.85
CA ARG A 386 -0.73 -24.93 10.30
C ARG A 386 -1.51 -26.10 9.73
N GLU A 387 -2.83 -26.02 9.69
CA GLU A 387 -3.66 -27.09 9.11
C GLU A 387 -3.42 -27.23 7.59
N GLN A 388 -3.41 -26.11 6.86
CA GLN A 388 -3.06 -26.10 5.43
C GLN A 388 -1.67 -26.69 5.19
N ALA A 389 -0.71 -26.43 6.08
CA ALA A 389 0.62 -27.00 5.96
C ALA A 389 0.66 -28.51 6.27
N ARG A 390 -0.19 -29.00 7.17
CA ARG A 390 -0.33 -30.45 7.43
C ARG A 390 -0.86 -31.17 6.18
N GLU A 391 -1.81 -30.58 5.47
CA GLU A 391 -2.34 -31.13 4.22
C GLU A 391 -1.24 -31.27 3.16
N VAL A 392 -0.37 -30.27 3.03
CA VAL A 392 0.70 -30.26 2.01
C VAL A 392 1.90 -31.12 2.40
N LEU A 393 2.30 -31.10 3.67
CA LEU A 393 3.53 -31.76 4.15
C LEU A 393 3.30 -33.12 4.82
N GLY A 394 2.07 -33.63 4.85
CA GLY A 394 1.77 -34.95 5.46
C GLY A 394 1.80 -34.95 6.99
N GLY A 395 1.34 -33.86 7.61
CA GLY A 395 1.19 -33.71 9.06
C GLY A 395 2.34 -32.98 9.78
N ASP A 396 2.27 -32.93 11.11
CA ASP A 396 3.19 -32.15 11.95
C ASP A 396 4.66 -32.60 11.83
N LYS A 397 4.92 -33.88 11.52
CA LYS A 397 6.28 -34.38 11.29
C LYS A 397 6.92 -33.76 10.05
N GLY A 398 6.15 -33.58 8.97
CA GLY A 398 6.64 -32.94 7.74
C GLY A 398 6.96 -31.46 7.97
N ILE A 399 6.09 -30.75 8.70
CA ILE A 399 6.33 -29.37 9.12
C ILE A 399 7.62 -29.27 9.94
N ALA A 400 7.80 -30.16 10.93
CA ALA A 400 8.98 -30.16 11.78
C ALA A 400 10.28 -30.47 11.01
N SER A 401 10.24 -31.37 10.02
CA SER A 401 11.40 -31.66 9.15
C SER A 401 11.78 -30.41 8.34
N MET A 402 10.80 -29.81 7.66
CA MET A 402 11.02 -28.61 6.84
C MET A 402 11.59 -27.44 7.66
N LEU A 403 11.05 -27.19 8.85
CA LEU A 403 11.58 -26.15 9.74
C LEU A 403 13.00 -26.47 10.22
N SER A 404 13.31 -27.74 10.54
CA SER A 404 14.64 -28.17 10.96
C SER A 404 15.67 -28.07 9.85
N GLU A 405 15.28 -28.34 8.60
CA GLU A 405 16.14 -28.18 7.43
C GLU A 405 16.38 -26.70 7.14
N THR A 406 15.34 -25.87 7.22
CA THR A 406 15.42 -24.41 6.95
C THR A 406 16.28 -23.67 7.99
N LEU A 407 16.10 -23.97 9.28
CA LEU A 407 16.81 -23.28 10.38
C LEU A 407 18.21 -23.85 10.65
N GLY A 408 18.59 -24.93 9.96
CA GLY A 408 19.82 -25.67 10.21
C GLY A 408 19.88 -26.31 11.61
N SER A 409 20.95 -27.07 11.86
CA SER A 409 21.17 -27.83 13.10
C SER A 409 21.53 -26.97 14.34
N ARG A 410 21.49 -25.63 14.24
CA ARG A 410 21.85 -24.72 15.34
C ARG A 410 20.77 -24.56 16.42
N PHE A 411 19.55 -25.03 16.19
CA PHE A 411 18.47 -25.00 17.18
C PHE A 411 18.06 -26.42 17.55
N PRO A 412 18.48 -26.94 18.73
CA PRO A 412 18.01 -28.25 19.18
C PRO A 412 16.51 -28.21 19.47
N LYS A 413 15.84 -29.34 19.22
CA LYS A 413 14.41 -29.54 19.52
C LYS A 413 14.15 -29.19 20.99
N GLY A 414 13.35 -28.16 21.23
CA GLY A 414 12.86 -27.80 22.56
C GLY A 414 11.89 -28.82 23.13
#